data_AF-A0A1G4HGT4-F1
#
_entry.id   AF-A0A1G4HGT4-F1
#
_cell.length_a   1.000
_cell.length_b   1.000
_cell.length_c   1.000
_cell.angle_alpha   90.00
_cell.angle_beta   90.00
_cell.angle_gamma   90.00
#
_symmetry.space_group_name_H-M   'P 1'
#
loop_
_entity.id
_entity.type
_entity.pdbx_description
1 polymer ?
#
loop_
_entity_poly.entity_id
_entity_poly.type
_entity_poly.pdbx_seq_one_letter_code
_entity_poly.pdbx_strand_id
1 'polypeptide(L)'
;MVRTKKSVPTHNPLSSEPANKTAPSRPSHKQVASSKASNNAATGKGARSQIPQKGMKKTTRIRRPHRYRPGVLALKEIRAYQATTQLLIPKIPFVRVVKEITQLFELPNEQLRYTPEALLALQTASEAYLVSLFEDAYLCSLHANRVTLMPKDIHLARRIRGRD
;
A
#
# COMPACT_ATOMS: atom_id res chain seq x y z
N MET A 1 57.52 9.98 -10.51
CA MET A 1 57.72 11.41 -10.89
C MET A 1 57.32 11.50 -12.36
N VAL A 2 56.26 12.19 -12.79
CA VAL A 2 55.99 13.63 -12.67
C VAL A 2 54.48 13.88 -12.91
N ARG A 3 53.90 14.71 -12.04
CA ARG A 3 52.61 15.42 -12.20
C ARG A 3 52.75 16.46 -13.32
N THR A 4 51.72 16.65 -14.14
CA THR A 4 51.26 18.02 -14.48
C THR A 4 49.78 18.06 -14.83
N LYS A 5 49.09 18.95 -14.12
CA LYS A 5 47.74 19.45 -14.40
C LYS A 5 47.80 20.40 -15.59
N LYS A 6 46.71 20.52 -16.36
CA LYS A 6 46.37 21.81 -17.00
C LYS A 6 44.85 21.97 -17.14
N SER A 7 44.40 23.10 -16.61
CA SER A 7 43.05 23.63 -16.54
C SER A 7 42.78 24.60 -17.69
N VAL A 8 41.48 24.77 -17.97
CA VAL A 8 40.71 25.63 -18.91
C VAL A 8 41.25 27.07 -19.13
N PRO A 9 40.83 27.77 -20.21
CA PRO A 9 39.74 28.76 -20.02
C PRO A 9 38.70 28.89 -21.15
N THR A 10 37.56 29.38 -20.69
CA THR A 10 36.31 29.90 -21.27
C THR A 10 36.38 30.76 -22.55
N HIS A 11 35.33 30.65 -23.37
CA HIS A 11 34.62 31.83 -23.91
C HIS A 11 33.13 31.53 -24.16
N ASN A 12 32.27 32.36 -23.55
CA ASN A 12 30.87 32.63 -23.94
C ASN A 12 30.91 33.96 -24.75
N PRO A 13 29.92 34.35 -25.59
CA PRO A 13 28.71 34.97 -25.02
C PRO A 13 27.40 34.99 -25.86
N LEU A 14 26.31 35.32 -25.14
CA LEU A 14 25.13 36.14 -25.48
C LEU A 14 24.01 35.63 -26.42
N SER A 15 22.86 35.30 -25.81
CA SER A 15 21.53 35.98 -25.96
C SER A 15 20.56 35.35 -24.93
N SER A 16 20.28 36.00 -23.80
CA SER A 16 19.26 37.05 -23.53
C SER A 16 17.87 36.52 -23.11
N GLU A 17 17.74 36.19 -21.81
CA GLU A 17 16.73 36.66 -20.83
C GLU A 17 15.19 36.36 -20.97
N PRO A 18 14.35 36.52 -19.91
CA PRO A 18 13.86 35.36 -19.13
C PRO A 18 12.34 35.35 -18.76
N ALA A 19 11.99 34.37 -17.92
CA ALA A 19 10.95 34.37 -16.87
C ALA A 19 9.46 34.18 -17.21
N ASN A 20 8.85 33.12 -16.65
CA ASN A 20 7.66 33.31 -15.80
C ASN A 20 7.44 32.16 -14.80
N LYS A 21 7.28 32.52 -13.51
CA LYS A 21 6.86 31.65 -12.40
C LYS A 21 5.40 31.97 -12.09
N THR A 22 4.56 30.98 -11.80
CA THR A 22 3.21 31.24 -11.29
C THR A 22 2.91 30.29 -10.12
N ALA A 23 2.91 30.86 -8.91
CA ALA A 23 2.34 30.29 -7.69
C ALA A 23 1.10 31.13 -7.32
N PRO A 24 0.01 30.53 -6.79
CA PRO A 24 -1.21 31.29 -6.50
C PRO A 24 -1.13 32.01 -5.15
N SER A 25 -1.41 33.31 -5.16
CA SER A 25 -1.54 34.20 -4.00
C SER A 25 -2.98 34.18 -3.47
N ARG A 26 -3.13 34.21 -2.13
CA ARG A 26 -4.42 34.38 -1.43
C ARG A 26 -4.34 35.65 -0.56
N PRO A 27 -5.29 36.59 -0.64
CA PRO A 27 -5.15 37.89 -0.01
C PRO A 27 -5.54 37.89 1.47
N SER A 28 -4.81 38.67 2.26
CA SER A 28 -5.09 39.05 3.65
C SER A 28 -5.38 40.55 3.73
N HIS A 29 -6.55 40.96 4.25
CA HIS A 29 -6.71 42.11 5.16
C HIS A 29 -8.19 42.35 5.55
N LYS A 30 -8.48 42.45 6.85
CA LYS A 30 -8.98 43.68 7.50
C LYS A 30 -9.17 43.45 9.00
N GLN A 31 -8.34 44.13 9.79
CA GLN A 31 -8.61 44.45 11.19
C GLN A 31 -9.52 45.68 11.24
N VAL A 32 -10.49 45.70 12.16
CA VAL A 32 -11.14 46.93 12.63
C VAL A 32 -11.22 46.84 14.15
N ALA A 33 -10.81 47.93 14.80
CA ALA A 33 -10.60 48.07 16.24
C ALA A 33 -11.79 48.75 16.95
N SER A 34 -11.66 48.79 18.28
CA SER A 34 -12.31 49.69 19.27
C SER A 34 -13.71 49.25 19.75
N SER A 35 -14.12 49.36 21.02
CA SER A 35 -13.60 50.12 22.18
C SER A 35 -14.27 49.71 23.51
N LYS A 36 -13.50 49.83 24.61
CA LYS A 36 -13.83 50.33 25.99
C LYS A 36 -14.97 49.65 26.80
N ALA A 37 -14.65 49.06 27.96
CA ALA A 37 -14.73 49.61 29.36
C ALA A 37 -16.19 49.71 29.87
N SER A 38 -16.61 49.46 31.11
CA SER A 38 -16.02 49.05 32.39
C SER A 38 -17.20 48.87 33.38
N ASN A 39 -17.00 48.07 34.45
CA ASN A 39 -17.62 48.16 35.78
C ASN A 39 -19.10 47.76 35.98
N ASN A 40 -19.31 46.75 36.84
CA ASN A 40 -19.98 46.99 38.13
C ASN A 40 -19.68 45.86 39.12
N ALA A 41 -19.27 46.27 40.32
CA ALA A 41 -19.11 45.45 41.50
C ALA A 41 -20.43 45.37 42.27
N ALA A 42 -20.76 44.20 42.82
CA ALA A 42 -21.63 44.08 43.98
C ALA A 42 -21.28 42.81 44.77
N THR A 43 -21.00 43.05 46.04
CA THR A 43 -20.63 42.15 47.13
C THR A 43 -21.72 41.13 47.47
N GLY A 44 -21.31 39.91 47.83
CA GLY A 44 -22.20 38.92 48.45
C GLY A 44 -21.44 37.67 48.91
N LYS A 45 -20.79 37.74 50.08
CA LYS A 45 -20.33 36.55 50.81
C LYS A 45 -21.56 35.82 51.37
N GLY A 46 -21.74 34.54 51.04
CA GLY A 46 -22.78 33.74 51.68
C GLY A 46 -22.89 32.29 51.18
N ALA A 47 -22.61 31.37 52.11
CA ALA A 47 -23.11 30.00 52.16
C ALA A 47 -22.69 28.99 51.06
N ARG A 48 -21.67 28.22 51.44
CA ARG A 48 -21.36 26.88 50.94
C ARG A 48 -22.61 25.99 50.96
N SER A 49 -23.09 25.59 49.78
CA SER A 49 -23.98 24.44 49.61
C SER A 49 -23.23 23.35 48.85
N GLN A 50 -22.82 22.31 49.58
CA GLN A 50 -22.28 21.09 49.01
C GLN A 50 -23.44 20.33 48.37
N ILE A 51 -23.56 20.40 47.05
CA ILE A 51 -24.38 19.45 46.30
C ILE A 51 -23.45 18.26 46.03
N PRO A 52 -23.69 17.06 46.61
CA PRO A 52 -22.97 15.89 46.18
C PRO A 52 -23.45 15.57 44.76
N GLN A 53 -22.61 15.82 43.75
CA GLN A 53 -22.82 15.26 42.42
C GLN A 53 -22.66 13.75 42.52
N LYS A 54 -23.77 13.11 42.84
CA LYS A 54 -24.00 11.68 42.87
C LYS A 54 -23.63 11.11 41.51
N GLY A 55 -22.50 10.43 41.48
CA GLY A 55 -22.04 9.47 40.47
C GLY A 55 -22.62 9.61 39.07
N MET A 56 -21.97 10.40 38.22
CA MET A 56 -22.03 10.15 36.79
C MET A 56 -21.29 8.83 36.53
N LYS A 57 -22.01 7.70 36.58
CA LYS A 57 -21.49 6.42 36.12
C LYS A 57 -20.99 6.62 34.70
N LYS A 58 -19.68 6.51 34.49
CA LYS A 58 -19.08 6.43 33.15
C LYS A 58 -19.70 5.20 32.50
N THR A 59 -20.75 5.38 31.72
CA THR A 59 -21.19 4.37 30.79
C THR A 59 -19.97 4.13 29.89
N THR A 60 -19.37 2.95 30.02
CA THR A 60 -18.32 2.50 29.10
C THR A 60 -18.99 2.40 27.74
N ARG A 61 -18.98 3.52 27.01
CA ARG A 61 -19.50 3.62 25.65
C ARG A 61 -18.64 2.68 24.83
N ILE A 62 -19.09 1.44 24.66
CA ILE A 62 -18.42 0.41 23.86
C ILE A 62 -18.25 1.03 22.48
N ARG A 63 -17.02 1.47 22.18
CA ARG A 63 -16.70 2.04 20.88
C ARG A 63 -16.89 0.93 19.88
N ARG A 64 -17.73 1.15 18.87
CA ARG A 64 -17.89 0.21 17.77
C ARG A 64 -16.50 -0.06 17.18
N PRO A 65 -16.15 -1.33 16.88
CA PRO A 65 -14.87 -1.64 16.27
C PRO A 65 -14.73 -0.88 14.96
N HIS A 66 -13.55 -0.30 14.74
CA HIS A 66 -13.26 0.43 13.51
C HIS A 66 -13.34 -0.53 12.32
N ARG A 67 -14.16 -0.18 11.32
CA ARG A 67 -14.28 -0.93 10.06
C ARG A 67 -13.62 -0.15 8.94
N TYR A 68 -12.68 -0.79 8.25
CA TYR A 68 -12.06 -0.23 7.06
C TYR A 68 -13.06 -0.15 5.90
N ARG A 69 -12.94 0.89 5.08
CA ARG A 69 -13.71 0.99 3.84
C ARG A 69 -13.29 -0.13 2.87
N PRO A 70 -14.20 -0.64 2.02
CA PRO A 70 -13.85 -1.60 0.98
C PRO A 70 -12.64 -1.11 0.17
N GLY A 71 -11.72 -2.02 -0.14
CA GLY A 71 -10.48 -1.73 -0.87
C GLY A 71 -9.31 -1.22 -0.02
N VAL A 72 -9.54 -0.63 1.16
CA VAL A 72 -8.43 -0.10 1.99
C VAL A 72 -7.48 -1.19 2.47
N LEU A 73 -8.04 -2.31 2.96
CA LEU A 73 -7.21 -3.45 3.39
C LEU A 73 -6.55 -4.15 2.20
N ALA A 74 -7.26 -4.32 1.08
CA ALA A 74 -6.70 -4.91 -0.13
C ALA A 74 -5.50 -4.10 -0.66
N LEU A 75 -5.59 -2.78 -0.71
CA LEU A 75 -4.47 -1.91 -1.12
C LEU A 75 -3.29 -1.99 -0.14
N LYS A 76 -3.55 -2.18 1.16
CA LYS A 76 -2.51 -2.37 2.16
C LYS A 76 -1.80 -3.71 1.97
N GLU A 77 -2.56 -4.77 1.71
CA GLU A 77 -2.04 -6.12 1.43
C GLU A 77 -1.21 -6.14 0.14
N ILE A 78 -1.69 -5.55 -0.95
CA ILE A 78 -0.94 -5.44 -2.21
C ILE A 78 0.42 -4.80 -1.99
N ARG A 79 0.47 -3.66 -1.28
CA ARG A 79 1.74 -2.99 -0.97
C ARG A 79 2.67 -3.84 -0.11
N ALA A 80 2.11 -4.55 0.88
CA ALA A 80 2.90 -5.40 1.76
C ALA A 80 3.51 -6.60 1.00
N TYR A 81 2.73 -7.25 0.14
CA TYR A 81 3.20 -8.38 -0.67
C TYR A 81 4.12 -7.98 -1.80
N GLN A 82 4.00 -6.75 -2.34
CA GLN A 82 4.96 -6.25 -3.33
C GLN A 82 6.28 -5.81 -2.70
N ALA A 83 6.29 -5.42 -1.42
CA ALA A 83 7.50 -5.02 -0.71
C ALA A 83 8.32 -6.23 -0.20
N THR A 84 7.72 -7.41 -0.14
CA THR A 84 8.33 -8.62 0.42
C THR A 84 8.36 -9.74 -0.62
N THR A 85 9.28 -10.70 -0.46
CA THR A 85 9.42 -11.84 -1.38
C THR A 85 9.15 -13.17 -0.69
N GLN A 86 8.32 -13.15 0.35
CA GLN A 86 7.97 -14.36 1.09
C GLN A 86 6.99 -15.22 0.28
N LEU A 87 7.15 -16.53 0.38
CA LEU A 87 6.22 -17.49 -0.23
C LEU A 87 4.85 -17.41 0.45
N LEU A 88 3.80 -17.35 -0.35
CA LEU A 88 2.42 -17.15 0.11
C LEU A 88 1.66 -18.47 0.23
N ILE A 89 2.05 -19.50 -0.53
CA ILE A 89 1.40 -20.81 -0.46
C ILE A 89 1.95 -21.58 0.76
N PRO A 90 1.10 -22.14 1.63
CA PRO A 90 1.56 -22.96 2.74
C PRO A 90 2.33 -24.20 2.23
N LYS A 91 3.52 -24.45 2.80
CA LYS A 91 4.45 -25.50 2.34
C LYS A 91 3.84 -26.91 2.35
N ILE A 92 3.13 -27.29 3.43
CA ILE A 92 2.61 -28.66 3.58
C ILE A 92 1.57 -29.01 2.51
N PRO A 93 0.52 -28.18 2.27
CA PRO A 93 -0.40 -28.38 1.15
C PRO A 93 0.31 -28.43 -0.21
N PHE A 94 1.26 -27.53 -0.47
CA PHE A 94 2.00 -27.52 -1.74
C PHE A 94 2.73 -28.85 -1.98
N VAL A 95 3.45 -29.35 -0.98
CA VAL A 95 4.16 -30.63 -1.07
C VAL A 95 3.21 -31.80 -1.30
N ARG A 96 2.00 -31.79 -0.71
CA ARG A 96 0.99 -32.83 -0.98
C ARG A 96 0.55 -32.84 -2.44
N VAL A 97 0.27 -31.67 -3.00
CA VAL A 97 -0.10 -31.52 -4.42
C VAL A 97 1.03 -31.97 -5.35
N VAL A 98 2.28 -31.60 -5.04
CA VAL A 98 3.43 -32.05 -5.84
C VAL A 98 3.49 -33.59 -5.88
N LYS A 99 3.38 -34.25 -4.73
CA LYS A 99 3.40 -35.72 -4.65
C LYS A 99 2.19 -36.37 -5.32
N GLU A 100 1.00 -35.78 -5.19
CA GLU A 100 -0.21 -36.25 -5.86
C GLU A 100 -0.03 -36.22 -7.39
N ILE A 101 0.53 -35.14 -7.93
CA ILE A 101 0.80 -35.00 -9.37
C ILE A 101 1.84 -36.02 -9.81
N THR A 102 2.94 -36.22 -9.07
CA THR A 102 4.00 -37.14 -9.52
C THR A 102 3.58 -38.59 -9.48
N GLN A 103 2.71 -38.97 -8.54
CA GLN A 103 2.12 -40.30 -8.49
C GLN A 103 1.33 -40.66 -9.77
N LEU A 104 0.83 -39.67 -10.51
CA LEU A 104 0.17 -39.90 -11.81
C LEU A 104 1.15 -40.31 -12.92
N PHE A 105 2.44 -40.02 -12.76
CA PHE A 105 3.48 -40.25 -13.76
C PHE A 105 4.52 -41.30 -13.34
N GLU A 106 4.48 -41.74 -12.09
CA GLU A 106 5.40 -42.74 -11.55
C GLU A 106 5.15 -44.12 -12.20
N LEU A 107 6.22 -44.73 -12.73
CA LEU A 107 6.20 -46.09 -13.26
C LEU A 107 5.98 -47.09 -12.11
N PRO A 108 5.31 -48.23 -12.36
CA PRO A 108 5.16 -49.25 -11.34
C PRO A 108 6.57 -49.69 -10.89
N ASN A 109 6.85 -49.49 -9.60
CA ASN A 109 8.07 -49.85 -8.85
C ASN A 109 9.14 -48.76 -8.64
N GLU A 110 8.91 -47.50 -9.03
CA GLU A 110 9.86 -46.41 -8.74
C GLU A 110 9.21 -45.29 -7.90
N GLN A 111 9.68 -45.12 -6.65
CA GLN A 111 9.18 -44.09 -5.74
C GLN A 111 10.08 -42.86 -5.80
N LEU A 112 9.55 -41.76 -6.33
CA LEU A 112 10.29 -40.50 -6.39
C LEU A 112 10.56 -39.94 -4.99
N ARG A 113 11.83 -39.62 -4.73
CA ARG A 113 12.27 -38.95 -3.50
C ARG A 113 12.58 -37.48 -3.81
N TYR A 114 12.15 -36.59 -2.92
CA TYR A 114 12.32 -35.15 -3.09
C TYR A 114 13.38 -34.60 -2.13
N THR A 115 14.30 -33.82 -2.67
CA THR A 115 15.15 -32.96 -1.84
C THR A 115 14.36 -31.74 -1.36
N PRO A 116 14.69 -31.17 -0.19
CA PRO A 116 14.04 -29.96 0.30
C PRO A 116 14.23 -28.77 -0.65
N GLU A 117 15.39 -28.69 -1.30
CA GLU A 117 15.70 -27.64 -2.30
C GLU A 117 14.86 -27.77 -3.56
N ALA A 118 14.62 -28.99 -4.05
CA ALA A 118 13.75 -29.21 -5.21
C ALA A 118 12.31 -28.76 -4.92
N LEU A 119 11.77 -29.09 -3.75
CA LEU A 119 10.43 -28.65 -3.35
C LEU A 119 10.35 -27.12 -3.24
N LEU A 120 11.39 -26.46 -2.72
CA LEU A 120 11.47 -25.01 -2.66
C LEU A 120 11.55 -24.38 -4.05
N ALA A 121 12.34 -24.95 -4.95
CA ALA A 121 12.47 -24.47 -6.33
C ALA A 121 11.14 -24.59 -7.08
N LEU A 122 10.45 -25.72 -6.96
CA LEU A 122 9.12 -25.94 -7.54
C LEU A 122 8.11 -24.92 -7.01
N GLN A 123 8.12 -24.65 -5.70
CA GLN A 123 7.22 -23.67 -5.10
C GLN A 123 7.52 -22.25 -5.60
N THR A 124 8.78 -21.85 -5.58
CA THR A 124 9.23 -20.53 -6.05
C THR A 124 8.83 -20.30 -7.50
N ALA A 125 9.09 -21.27 -8.38
CA ALA A 125 8.72 -21.19 -9.79
C ALA A 125 7.20 -21.12 -10.00
N SER A 126 6.44 -21.91 -9.23
CA SER A 126 4.97 -21.93 -9.32
C SER A 126 4.36 -20.61 -8.88
N GLU A 127 4.80 -20.05 -7.75
CA GLU A 127 4.30 -18.75 -7.28
C GLU A 127 4.69 -17.61 -8.22
N ALA A 128 5.92 -17.59 -8.72
CA ALA A 128 6.37 -16.60 -9.70
C ALA A 128 5.53 -16.66 -10.99
N TYR A 129 5.23 -17.87 -11.47
CA TYR A 129 4.36 -18.07 -12.63
C TYR A 129 2.94 -17.53 -12.39
N LEU A 130 2.35 -17.81 -11.22
CA LEU A 130 1.01 -17.36 -10.86
C LEU A 130 0.95 -15.84 -10.74
N VAL A 131 1.94 -15.20 -10.09
CA VAL A 131 2.02 -13.73 -9.99
C VAL A 131 2.06 -13.10 -11.38
N SER A 132 2.96 -13.57 -12.24
CA SER A 132 3.07 -13.07 -13.61
C SER A 132 1.78 -13.29 -14.41
N LEU A 133 1.09 -14.41 -14.21
CA LEU A 133 -0.20 -14.67 -14.88
C LEU A 133 -1.30 -13.71 -14.37
N PHE A 134 -1.33 -13.41 -13.08
CA PHE A 134 -2.29 -12.46 -12.51
C PHE A 134 -2.02 -11.02 -12.95
N GLU A 135 -0.78 -10.63 -13.18
CA GLU A 135 -0.43 -9.32 -13.76
C GLU A 135 -1.07 -9.15 -15.15
N ASP A 136 -0.88 -10.12 -16.04
CA ASP A 136 -1.45 -10.08 -17.39
C ASP A 136 -2.99 -10.16 -17.36
N ALA A 137 -3.54 -11.04 -16.52
CA ALA A 137 -4.99 -11.13 -16.36
C ALA A 137 -5.57 -9.82 -15.79
N TYR A 138 -4.83 -9.13 -14.92
CA TYR A 138 -5.26 -7.85 -14.37
C TYR A 138 -5.30 -6.77 -15.45
N LEU A 139 -4.30 -6.72 -16.33
CA LEU A 139 -4.32 -5.83 -17.51
C LEU A 139 -5.52 -6.14 -18.43
N CYS A 140 -5.87 -7.41 -18.62
CA CYS A 140 -7.08 -7.80 -19.37
C CYS A 140 -8.36 -7.31 -18.70
N SER A 141 -8.46 -7.40 -17.37
CA SER A 141 -9.62 -6.89 -16.64
C SER A 141 -9.75 -5.37 -16.72
N LEU A 142 -8.63 -4.64 -16.67
CA LEU A 142 -8.58 -3.19 -16.81
C LEU A 142 -8.95 -2.76 -18.23
N HIS A 143 -8.50 -3.48 -19.26
CA HIS A 143 -8.91 -3.27 -20.65
C HIS A 143 -10.44 -3.38 -20.82
N ALA A 144 -11.09 -4.24 -20.04
CA ALA A 144 -12.54 -4.38 -20.00
C ALA A 144 -13.25 -3.44 -19.00
N ASN A 145 -12.58 -2.37 -18.53
CA ASN A 145 -13.10 -1.38 -17.56
C ASN A 145 -13.58 -1.99 -16.23
N ARG A 146 -12.96 -3.08 -15.76
CA ARG A 146 -13.26 -3.72 -14.47
C ARG A 146 -12.02 -3.71 -13.58
N VAL A 147 -12.27 -3.74 -12.26
CA VAL A 147 -11.22 -3.89 -11.23
C VAL A 147 -11.19 -5.33 -10.68
N THR A 148 -12.28 -6.08 -10.85
CA THR A 148 -12.39 -7.47 -10.39
C THR A 148 -11.96 -8.44 -11.50
N LEU A 149 -10.94 -9.25 -11.19
CA LEU A 149 -10.49 -10.36 -12.02
C LEU A 149 -11.58 -11.41 -12.19
N MET A 150 -11.70 -11.95 -13.40
CA MET A 150 -12.64 -13.03 -13.75
C MET A 150 -11.90 -14.16 -14.49
N PRO A 151 -12.43 -15.39 -14.51
CA PRO A 151 -11.81 -16.52 -15.22
C PRO A 151 -11.53 -16.23 -16.70
N LYS A 152 -12.41 -15.49 -17.37
CA LYS A 152 -12.22 -15.05 -18.77
C LYS A 152 -10.96 -14.20 -18.99
N ASP A 153 -10.55 -13.43 -17.99
CA ASP A 153 -9.35 -12.59 -18.06
C ASP A 153 -8.08 -13.47 -18.01
N ILE A 154 -8.10 -14.53 -17.21
CA ILE A 154 -7.03 -15.52 -17.12
C ILE A 154 -6.95 -16.34 -18.42
N HIS A 155 -8.09 -16.80 -18.94
CA HIS A 155 -8.13 -17.54 -20.21
C HIS A 155 -7.61 -16.69 -21.37
N LEU A 156 -8.01 -15.42 -21.45
CA LEU A 156 -7.50 -14.50 -22.45
C LEU A 156 -5.99 -14.29 -22.33
N ALA A 157 -5.48 -14.06 -21.11
CA ALA A 157 -4.05 -13.91 -20.86
C ALA A 157 -3.25 -15.17 -21.27
N ARG A 158 -3.74 -16.37 -20.93
CA ARG A 158 -3.12 -17.63 -21.36
C ARG A 158 -3.11 -17.80 -22.87
N ARG A 159 -4.22 -17.44 -23.54
CA ARG A 159 -4.35 -17.53 -24.98
C ARG A 159 -3.36 -16.63 -25.71
N ILE A 160 -3.20 -15.38 -25.24
CA ILE A 160 -2.25 -14.42 -25.80
C ILE A 160 -0.80 -14.87 -25.57
N ARG A 161 -0.52 -15.49 -24.41
CA ARG A 161 0.80 -16.07 -24.10
C ARG A 161 1.17 -17.30 -24.94
N GLY A 162 0.23 -17.91 -25.65
CA GLY A 162 0.47 -19.12 -26.44
C GLY A 162 0.79 -20.36 -25.58
N ARG A 163 0.19 -20.48 -24.39
CA ARG A 163 0.39 -21.62 -23.46
C ARG A 163 -0.69 -22.70 -23.53
N ASP A 164 -1.35 -22.82 -24.68
CA ASP A 164 -2.37 -23.82 -24.98
C ASP A 164 -1.98 -24.61 -26.24
#